data_AF-A0A6J4NTB4-F1
#
_entry.id   AF-A0A6J4NTB4-F1
#
_cell.length_a   1.000
_cell.length_b   1.000
_cell.length_c   1.000
_cell.angle_alpha   90.00
_cell.angle_beta   90.00
_cell.angle_gamma   90.00
#
_symmetry.space_group_name_H-M   'P 1'
#
loop_
_entity.id
_entity.type
_entity.pdbx_description
1 polymer ?
#
loop_
_entity_poly.entity_id
_entity_poly.type
_entity_poly.pdbx_seq_one_letter_code
_entity_poly.pdbx_strand_id
1 'polypeptide(L)'
;MVESSGHGAQARLETLRERLRRCVAMLSASRRRHEVVDVVGDAVSDEEAAEAVRELLDVDHESANEIIEMPVKAFSKERATHLEDEAGRLQEKVATLEESSADAQS
;
A
#
# COMPACT_ATOMS: atom_id res chain seq x y z
N MET A 1 -21.84 8.43 -29.79
CA MET A 1 -20.48 8.03 -29.35
C MET A 1 -20.02 8.99 -28.27
N VAL A 2 -20.48 8.82 -27.03
CA VAL A 2 -20.04 9.68 -25.90
C VAL A 2 -20.08 8.86 -24.61
N GLU A 3 -19.27 7.80 -24.51
CA GLU A 3 -19.10 7.04 -23.26
C GLU A 3 -17.68 6.45 -23.18
N SER A 4 -16.66 7.32 -23.13
CA SER A 4 -15.27 6.86 -22.85
C SER A 4 -14.54 7.66 -21.79
N SER A 5 -15.08 8.79 -21.32
CA SER A 5 -14.37 9.65 -20.36
C SER A 5 -14.43 9.13 -18.91
N GLY A 6 -15.52 8.46 -18.52
CA GLY A 6 -15.69 7.91 -17.16
C GLY A 6 -14.85 6.65 -16.89
N HIS A 7 -14.72 5.77 -17.89
CA HIS A 7 -14.01 4.50 -17.73
C HIS A 7 -12.49 4.68 -17.53
N GLY A 8 -11.89 5.66 -18.22
CA GLY A 8 -10.46 5.98 -18.05
C GLY A 8 -10.15 6.65 -16.70
N ALA A 9 -11.05 7.47 -16.17
CA ALA A 9 -10.89 8.11 -14.86
C ALA A 9 -10.99 7.09 -13.72
N GLN A 10 -11.95 6.16 -13.79
CA GLN A 10 -12.16 5.14 -12.78
C GLN A 10 -11.01 4.11 -12.74
N ALA A 11 -10.53 3.65 -13.90
CA ALA A 11 -9.35 2.79 -13.98
C ALA A 11 -8.09 3.48 -13.42
N ARG A 12 -7.92 4.78 -13.69
CA ARG A 12 -6.81 5.57 -13.14
C ARG A 12 -6.90 5.73 -11.62
N LEU A 13 -8.10 5.94 -11.09
CA LEU A 13 -8.34 6.04 -9.65
C LEU A 13 -8.01 4.72 -8.95
N GLU A 14 -8.43 3.59 -9.53
CA GLU A 14 -8.12 2.25 -9.02
C GLU A 14 -6.62 2.01 -8.93
N THR A 15 -5.87 2.30 -10.00
CA THR A 15 -4.40 2.22 -10.01
C THR A 15 -3.75 3.10 -8.94
N LEU A 16 -4.26 4.32 -8.72
CA LEU A 16 -3.72 5.21 -7.70
C LEU A 16 -4.01 4.70 -6.29
N ARG A 17 -5.21 4.15 -6.04
CA ARG A 17 -5.59 3.56 -4.76
C ARG A 17 -4.77 2.30 -4.47
N GLU A 18 -4.52 1.45 -5.46
CA GLU A 18 -3.66 0.28 -5.31
C GLU A 18 -2.22 0.68 -4.96
N ARG A 19 -1.67 1.66 -5.67
CA ARG A 19 -0.34 2.18 -5.36
C ARG A 19 -0.28 2.80 -3.97
N LEU A 20 -1.31 3.55 -3.57
CA LEU A 20 -1.42 4.11 -2.22
C LEU A 20 -1.43 3.01 -1.15
N ARG A 21 -2.25 1.96 -1.34
CA ARG A 21 -2.31 0.80 -0.44
C ARG A 21 -0.93 0.16 -0.25
N ARG A 22 -0.22 -0.10 -1.36
CA ARG A 22 1.14 -0.66 -1.32
C ARG A 22 2.12 0.25 -0.59
N CYS A 23 2.11 1.56 -0.87
CA CYS A 23 2.97 2.51 -0.15
C CYS A 23 2.70 2.52 1.36
N VAL A 24 1.43 2.50 1.77
CA VAL A 24 1.03 2.48 3.18
C VAL A 24 1.44 1.17 3.85
N ALA A 25 1.24 0.03 3.21
CA ALA A 25 1.66 -1.28 3.72
C ALA A 25 3.18 -1.33 3.97
N MET A 26 3.97 -0.94 2.96
CA MET A 26 5.44 -0.88 3.08
C MET A 26 5.92 0.12 4.13
N LEU A 27 5.23 1.27 4.27
CA LEU A 27 5.54 2.26 5.30
C LEU A 27 5.24 1.74 6.70
N SER A 28 4.09 1.06 6.88
CA SER A 28 3.70 0.42 8.13
C SER A 28 4.74 -0.62 8.55
N ALA A 29 5.12 -1.50 7.62
CA ALA A 29 6.19 -2.48 7.83
C ALA A 29 7.53 -1.83 8.18
N SER A 30 7.90 -0.72 7.51
CA SER A 30 9.14 0.02 7.78
C SER A 30 9.17 0.65 9.17
N ARG A 31 8.03 1.19 9.63
CA ARG A 31 7.90 1.79 10.96
C ARG A 31 7.90 0.76 12.07
N ARG A 32 7.33 -0.42 11.82
CA ARG A 32 7.20 -1.54 12.75
C ARG A 32 8.20 -2.66 12.45
N ARG A 33 9.33 -2.33 11.83
CA ARG A 33 10.30 -3.32 11.32
C ARG A 33 10.76 -4.34 12.36
N HIS A 34 10.85 -3.94 13.63
CA HIS A 34 11.29 -4.83 14.70
C HIS A 34 10.23 -5.90 14.97
N GLU A 35 8.96 -5.48 15.08
CA GLU A 35 7.82 -6.40 15.23
C GLU A 35 7.67 -7.33 14.01
N VAL A 36 7.88 -6.81 12.79
CA VAL A 36 7.86 -7.61 11.56
C VAL A 36 8.96 -8.67 11.57
N VAL A 37 10.18 -8.31 11.97
CA VAL A 37 11.30 -9.27 12.08
C VAL A 37 11.02 -10.32 13.15
N ASP A 38 10.42 -9.94 14.28
CA ASP A 38 10.09 -10.86 15.36
C ASP A 38 9.06 -11.90 14.89
N VAL A 39 7.93 -11.47 14.30
CA VAL A 39 6.88 -12.42 13.85
C VAL A 39 7.35 -13.32 12.70
N VAL A 40 8.18 -12.81 11.79
CA VAL A 40 8.75 -13.61 10.69
C VAL A 40 9.81 -14.57 11.23
N GLY A 41 10.59 -14.18 12.24
CA GLY A 41 11.60 -15.02 12.87
C GLY A 41 11.01 -16.19 13.67
N ASP A 42 9.79 -16.01 14.20
CA ASP A 42 9.07 -17.04 14.96
C ASP A 42 8.28 -18.02 14.07
N ALA A 43 8.05 -17.69 12.80
CA ALA A 43 7.31 -18.53 11.86
C ALA A 43 8.11 -19.77 11.41
N VAL A 44 7.44 -20.91 11.26
CA VAL A 44 8.07 -22.16 10.78
C VAL A 44 7.88 -22.41 9.29
N SER A 45 7.12 -21.56 8.61
CA SER A 45 6.88 -21.60 7.17
C SER A 45 6.64 -20.20 6.59
N ASP A 46 6.84 -20.05 5.27
CA ASP A 46 6.57 -18.79 4.55
C ASP A 46 5.08 -18.41 4.64
N GLU A 47 4.19 -19.39 4.66
CA GLU A 47 2.73 -19.18 4.78
C GLU A 47 2.36 -18.62 6.16
N GLU A 48 2.92 -19.19 7.24
CA GLU A 48 2.73 -18.65 8.60
C GLU A 48 3.35 -17.27 8.77
N ALA A 49 4.52 -17.02 8.16
CA ALA A 49 5.13 -15.69 8.17
C ALA A 49 4.22 -14.66 7.49
N ALA A 50 3.66 -15.00 6.31
CA ALA A 50 2.74 -14.14 5.58
C ALA A 50 1.46 -13.87 6.38
N GLU A 51 0.88 -14.88 7.01
CA GLU A 51 -0.29 -14.72 7.86
C GLU A 51 0.01 -13.85 9.09
N ALA A 52 1.13 -14.05 9.77
CA ALA A 52 1.51 -13.24 10.92
C ALA A 52 1.77 -11.78 10.55
N VAL A 53 2.43 -11.50 9.42
CA VAL A 53 2.64 -10.14 8.92
C VAL A 53 1.31 -9.49 8.51
N ARG A 54 0.41 -10.26 7.88
CA ARG A 54 -0.93 -9.81 7.48
C ARG A 54 -1.72 -9.34 8.69
N GLU A 55 -1.77 -10.16 9.74
CA GLU A 55 -2.47 -9.86 10.99
C GLU A 55 -1.82 -8.70 11.75
N LEU A 56 -0.48 -8.68 11.79
CA LEU A 56 0.27 -7.62 12.48
C LEU A 56 -0.04 -6.24 11.88
N LEU A 57 -0.04 -6.13 10.56
CA LEU A 57 -0.09 -4.86 9.84
C LEU A 57 -1.48 -4.50 9.29
N ASP A 58 -2.46 -5.39 9.43
CA ASP A 58 -3.82 -5.26 8.88
C ASP A 58 -3.80 -4.97 7.36
N VAL A 59 -3.09 -5.83 6.62
CA VAL A 59 -2.94 -5.73 5.16
C VAL A 59 -3.54 -6.94 4.46
N ASP A 60 -3.68 -6.89 3.13
CA ASP A 60 -4.07 -8.06 2.35
C ASP A 60 -2.89 -9.05 2.18
N HIS A 61 -3.22 -10.27 1.72
CA HIS A 61 -2.24 -11.35 1.57
C HIS A 61 -1.14 -11.03 0.54
N GLU A 62 -1.47 -10.30 -0.53
CA GLU A 62 -0.49 -9.89 -1.54
C GLU A 62 0.54 -8.94 -0.92
N SER A 63 0.07 -7.93 -0.20
CA SER A 63 0.90 -6.96 0.50
C SER A 63 1.79 -7.62 1.56
N ALA A 64 1.27 -8.59 2.32
CA ALA A 64 2.05 -9.31 3.31
C ALA A 64 3.21 -10.11 2.67
N ASN A 65 2.94 -10.79 1.55
CA ASN A 65 3.98 -11.49 0.78
C ASN A 65 5.03 -10.51 0.25
N GLU A 66 4.61 -9.39 -0.36
CA GLU A 66 5.53 -8.36 -0.85
C GLU A 66 6.46 -7.86 0.27
N ILE A 67 5.94 -7.67 1.48
CA ILE A 67 6.72 -7.21 2.65
C ILE A 67 7.78 -8.22 3.07
N ILE A 68 7.48 -9.51 3.06
CA ILE A 68 8.44 -10.58 3.41
C ILE A 68 9.56 -10.65 2.37
N GLU A 69 9.22 -10.43 1.10
CA GLU A 69 10.19 -10.42 -0.01
C GLU A 69 11.01 -9.12 -0.09
N MET A 70 10.70 -8.11 0.73
CA MET A 70 11.43 -6.83 0.71
C MET A 70 12.89 -7.03 1.12
N PRO A 71 13.86 -6.44 0.37
CA PRO A 71 15.24 -6.42 0.81
C PRO A 71 15.38 -5.57 2.08
N VAL A 72 16.27 -5.94 3.00
CA VAL A 72 16.49 -5.22 4.28
C VAL A 72 16.70 -3.71 4.09
N LYS A 73 17.36 -3.28 3.00
CA LYS A 73 17.55 -1.86 2.67
C LYS A 73 16.24 -1.09 2.47
N ALA A 74 15.15 -1.77 2.12
CA ALA A 74 13.85 -1.17 1.93
C ALA A 74 13.15 -0.79 3.25
N PHE A 75 13.59 -1.32 4.39
CA PHE A 75 13.16 -0.91 5.74
C PHE A 75 13.98 0.27 6.31
N SER A 76 14.79 0.93 5.46
CA SER A 76 15.61 2.08 5.88
C SER A 76 14.75 3.30 6.19
N LYS A 77 15.25 4.17 7.08
CA LYS A 77 14.58 5.43 7.42
C LYS A 77 14.39 6.32 6.19
N GLU A 78 15.39 6.39 5.32
CA GLU A 78 15.32 7.16 4.06
C GLU A 78 14.18 6.64 3.18
N ARG A 79 14.07 5.32 2.99
CA ARG A 79 12.98 4.72 2.23
C ARG A 79 11.61 4.98 2.88
N ALA A 80 11.53 4.92 4.20
CA ALA A 80 10.30 5.23 4.93
C ALA A 80 9.86 6.69 4.72
N THR A 81 10.78 7.66 4.77
CA THR A 81 10.48 9.06 4.45
C THR A 81 9.97 9.21 3.01
N HIS A 82 10.62 8.56 2.04
CA HIS A 82 10.15 8.57 0.66
C HIS A 82 8.75 7.97 0.49
N LEU A 83 8.45 6.86 1.17
CA LEU A 83 7.13 6.23 1.16
C LEU A 83 6.07 7.12 1.80
N GLU A 84 6.41 7.84 2.87
CA GLU A 84 5.53 8.80 3.52
C GLU A 84 5.18 9.97 2.61
N ASP A 85 6.18 10.59 1.98
CA ASP A 85 5.98 11.66 0.99
C ASP A 85 5.15 11.18 -0.20
N GLU A 86 5.41 9.97 -0.70
CA GLU A 86 4.68 9.39 -1.82
C GLU A 86 3.24 9.07 -1.45
N ALA A 87 3.00 8.47 -0.29
CA ALA A 87 1.66 8.17 0.21
C ALA A 87 0.84 9.45 0.39
N GLY A 88 1.43 10.51 0.96
CA GLY A 88 0.76 11.81 1.10
C GLY A 88 0.33 12.40 -0.26
N ARG A 89 1.22 12.38 -1.25
CA ARG A 89 0.92 12.85 -2.61
C ARG A 89 -0.13 12.00 -3.32
N LEU A 90 -0.11 10.68 -3.11
CA LEU A 90 -1.11 9.78 -3.69
C LEU A 90 -2.47 9.96 -3.04
N GLN A 91 -2.51 10.13 -1.72
CA GLN A 91 -3.74 10.40 -0.97
C GLN A 91 -4.40 11.70 -1.44
N GLU A 92 -3.64 12.78 -1.60
CA GLU A 92 -4.16 14.06 -2.11
C GLU A 92 -4.73 13.89 -3.53
N LYS A 93 -4.01 13.21 -4.43
CA LYS A 93 -4.48 12.95 -5.80
C LYS A 93 -5.74 12.08 -5.86
N VAL A 94 -5.83 11.04 -5.01
CA VAL A 94 -7.02 10.19 -4.93
C VAL A 94 -8.21 11.02 -4.47
N ALA A 95 -8.06 11.82 -3.41
CA ALA A 95 -9.13 12.68 -2.89
C ALA A 95 -9.62 13.69 -3.94
N THR A 96 -8.71 14.37 -4.66
CA THR A 96 -9.08 15.31 -5.73
C THR A 96 -9.86 14.63 -6.87
N LEU A 97 -9.44 13.42 -7.27
CA LEU A 97 -10.12 12.68 -8.34
C LEU A 97 -11.48 12.12 -7.90
N GLU A 98 -11.63 11.75 -6.63
CA GLU A 98 -12.90 11.31 -6.05
C GLU A 98 -13.91 12.46 -6.00
N GLU A 99 -13.49 13.64 -5.52
CA GLU A 99 -14.30 14.86 -5.49
C GLU A 99 -14.76 15.24 -6.91
N SER A 100 -13.81 15.32 -7.85
CA SER A 100 -14.11 15.65 -9.26
C SER A 100 -15.04 14.65 -9.95
N SER A 101 -15.05 13.40 -9.51
CA SER A 101 -15.94 12.36 -10.05
C SER A 101 -17.33 12.39 -9.41
N ALA A 102 -17.44 12.81 -8.14
CA ALA A 102 -18.71 12.97 -7.43
C ALA A 102 -19.49 14.20 -7.93
N ASP A 103 -18.80 15.31 -8.20
CA ASP A 103 -19.39 16.52 -8.77
C ASP A 103 -19.89 16.31 -10.21
N ALA A 104 -19.30 15.36 -10.96
CA ALA A 104 -19.70 15.05 -12.33
C ALA A 104 -20.94 14.13 -12.44
N GLN A 105 -21.40 13.56 -11.33
CA GLN A 105 -22.57 12.66 -11.25
C GLN A 105 -23.79 13.29 -10.57
N SER A 106 -23.65 14.50 -10.01
CA SER A 106 -24.72 15.29 -9.38
C SER A 106 -25.34 16.29 -10.37
#